data_AF-D7EA22-F1
#
_entry.id   AF-D7EA22-F1
#
_cell.length_a   1.000
_cell.length_b   1.000
_cell.length_c   1.000
_cell.angle_alpha   90.00
_cell.angle_beta   90.00
_cell.angle_gamma   90.00
#
_symmetry.space_group_name_H-M   'P 1'
#
loop_
_entity.id
_entity.type
_entity.pdbx_description
1 polymer ?
#
loop_
_entity_poly.entity_id
_entity_poly.type
_entity_poly.pdbx_seq_one_letter_code
_entity_poly.pdbx_strand_id
1 'polypeptide(L)'
;MDYRECERLDEELIKSLESSAPDDNTISKMSRVFQALQSKSRLKILLILSKKSMRVCEMVYALGMSQSAISHSLRVLNYLDLDRMDKRGKTIYSIADEHILTYSNG
;
A
#
# COMPACT_ATOMS: atom_id res chain seq x y z
N MET A 1 -5.14 29.81 -4.65
CA MET A 1 -4.95 30.16 -3.22
C MET A 1 -4.03 31.35 -3.18
N ASP A 2 -4.45 32.44 -2.55
CA ASP A 2 -3.68 33.68 -2.43
C ASP A 2 -2.78 33.55 -1.18
N TYR A 3 -1.46 33.40 -1.37
CA TYR A 3 -0.49 33.09 -0.31
C TYR A 3 -0.12 34.31 0.57
N ARG A 4 -1.00 35.31 0.66
CA ARG A 4 -0.66 36.66 1.14
C ARG A 4 -0.66 36.88 2.66
N GLU A 5 -0.73 35.86 3.49
CA GLU A 5 -0.65 36.02 4.96
C GLU A 5 0.37 35.10 5.63
N CYS A 6 1.59 35.04 5.09
CA CYS A 6 2.73 34.56 5.86
C CYS A 6 3.69 35.75 6.08
N GLU A 7 3.50 36.49 7.18
CA GLU A 7 4.25 37.73 7.49
C GLU A 7 5.76 37.54 7.67
N ARG A 8 6.24 36.29 7.75
CA ARG A 8 7.66 35.92 7.76
C ARG A 8 7.87 34.60 7.01
N LEU A 9 8.07 34.68 5.70
CA LEU A 9 8.58 33.55 4.93
C LEU A 9 10.07 33.37 5.22
N ASP A 10 10.44 32.23 5.78
CA ASP A 10 11.83 31.78 5.80
C ASP A 10 12.13 31.11 4.44
N GLU A 11 12.50 31.93 3.46
CA GLU A 11 12.77 31.46 2.09
C GLU A 11 13.95 30.47 2.03
N GLU A 12 14.93 30.61 2.92
CA GLU A 12 16.10 29.73 2.96
C GLU A 12 15.70 28.34 3.48
N LEU A 13 14.91 28.29 4.56
CA LEU A 13 14.32 27.06 5.06
C LEU A 13 13.46 26.39 3.99
N ILE A 14 12.58 27.13 3.31
CA ILE A 14 11.68 26.57 2.29
C ILE A 14 12.46 25.97 1.12
N LYS A 15 13.47 26.68 0.60
CA LYS A 15 14.35 26.15 -0.47
C LYS A 15 15.09 24.90 -0.02
N SER A 16 15.56 24.86 1.23
CA SER A 16 16.23 23.68 1.78
C SER A 16 15.27 22.48 1.84
N LEU A 17 14.01 22.69 2.23
CA LEU A 17 12.99 21.65 2.28
C LEU A 17 12.64 21.14 0.88
N GLU A 18 12.44 22.04 -0.08
CA GLU A 18 12.19 21.67 -1.49
C GLU A 18 13.33 20.82 -2.06
N SER A 19 14.58 21.17 -1.74
CA SER A 19 15.75 20.40 -2.19
C SER A 19 15.89 19.02 -1.52
N SER A 20 15.30 18.84 -0.34
CA SER A 20 15.27 17.56 0.39
C SER A 20 14.07 16.69 0.04
N ALA A 21 13.08 17.25 -0.67
CA ALA A 21 11.86 16.53 -1.02
C ALA A 21 12.18 15.34 -1.94
N PRO A 22 11.43 14.22 -1.80
CA PRO A 22 11.58 13.10 -2.73
C PRO A 22 11.28 13.54 -4.16
N ASP A 23 11.94 12.91 -5.13
CA ASP A 23 11.65 13.15 -6.54
C ASP A 23 10.22 12.73 -6.93
N ASP A 24 9.72 13.27 -8.05
CA ASP A 24 8.38 13.00 -8.56
C ASP A 24 8.10 11.51 -8.79
N ASN A 25 9.14 10.74 -9.12
CA ASN A 25 9.03 9.30 -9.32
C ASN A 25 8.74 8.58 -7.99
N THR A 26 9.43 8.98 -6.93
CA THR A 26 9.23 8.47 -5.57
C THR A 26 7.84 8.84 -5.06
N ILE A 27 7.43 10.11 -5.23
CA ILE A 27 6.09 10.58 -4.89
C ILE A 27 5.02 9.78 -5.66
N SER A 28 5.22 9.55 -6.96
CA SER A 28 4.30 8.78 -7.81
C SER A 28 4.18 7.32 -7.35
N LYS A 29 5.29 6.69 -6.96
CA LYS A 29 5.28 5.33 -6.38
C LYS A 29 4.50 5.30 -5.07
N MET A 30 4.76 6.23 -4.15
CA MET A 30 4.04 6.35 -2.88
C MET A 30 2.54 6.56 -3.10
N SER A 31 2.16 7.45 -4.01
CA SER A 31 0.76 7.71 -4.36
C SER A 31 0.03 6.44 -4.81
N ARG A 32 0.67 5.61 -5.66
CA ARG A 32 0.10 4.33 -6.11
C ARG A 32 -0.10 3.34 -4.96
N VAL A 33 0.84 3.28 -4.02
CA VAL A 33 0.71 2.48 -2.80
C VAL A 33 -0.50 2.96 -1.99
N PHE A 34 -0.59 4.26 -1.68
CA PHE A 34 -1.71 4.80 -0.92
C PHE A 34 -3.06 4.60 -1.61
N GLN A 35 -3.14 4.74 -2.93
CA GLN A 35 -4.36 4.45 -3.70
C GLN A 35 -4.77 2.97 -3.61
N ALA A 36 -3.80 2.06 -3.56
CA ALA A 36 -4.06 0.64 -3.31
C ALA A 36 -4.51 0.40 -1.86
N LEU A 37 -4.02 1.17 -0.89
CA LEU A 37 -4.31 0.98 0.53
C LEU A 37 -5.58 1.70 1.03
N GLN A 38 -6.10 2.73 0.35
CA GLN A 38 -7.23 3.53 0.86
C GLN A 38 -8.57 2.77 1.01
N SER A 39 -8.67 1.51 0.56
CA SER A 39 -9.89 0.71 0.72
C SER A 39 -9.84 -0.17 1.97
N LYS A 40 -10.88 -0.07 2.80
CA LYS A 40 -11.07 -0.92 3.99
C LYS A 40 -10.96 -2.42 3.69
N SER A 41 -11.52 -2.88 2.57
CA SER A 41 -11.47 -4.28 2.16
C SER A 41 -10.05 -4.73 1.81
N ARG A 42 -9.29 -3.85 1.13
CA ARG A 42 -7.90 -4.12 0.75
C ARG A 42 -6.97 -4.12 1.98
N LEU A 43 -7.18 -3.20 2.92
CA LEU A 43 -6.47 -3.20 4.21
C LEU A 43 -6.71 -4.48 5.01
N LYS A 44 -7.96 -4.95 5.09
CA LYS A 44 -8.27 -6.23 5.77
C LYS A 44 -7.51 -7.41 5.16
N ILE A 45 -7.47 -7.49 3.84
CA ILE A 45 -6.75 -8.55 3.12
C ILE A 45 -5.23 -8.43 3.37
N LEU A 46 -4.67 -7.23 3.29
CA LEU A 46 -3.26 -7.03 3.55
C LEU A 46 -2.88 -7.41 4.99
N LEU A 47 -3.68 -6.97 5.97
CA LEU A 47 -3.44 -7.26 7.39
C LEU A 47 -3.54 -8.75 7.72
N ILE A 48 -4.40 -9.52 7.06
CA ILE A 48 -4.45 -10.96 7.30
C ILE A 48 -3.28 -11.68 6.60
N LEU A 49 -2.90 -11.24 5.39
CA LEU A 49 -1.75 -11.77 4.66
C LEU A 49 -0.41 -11.46 5.34
N SER A 50 -0.31 -10.34 6.07
CA SER A 50 0.89 -10.02 6.88
C SER A 50 1.06 -10.92 8.09
N LYS A 51 0.00 -11.61 8.53
CA LYS A 51 0.07 -12.61 9.60
C LYS A 51 0.37 -14.00 9.08
N LYS A 52 -0.13 -14.34 7.89
CA LYS A 52 -0.01 -15.67 7.31
C LYS A 52 -0.29 -15.65 5.81
N SER A 53 0.50 -16.39 5.03
CA SER A 53 0.16 -16.67 3.63
C SER A 53 -1.12 -17.51 3.54
N MET A 54 -2.05 -17.15 2.65
CA MET A 54 -3.38 -17.76 2.58
C MET A 54 -3.85 -18.00 1.15
N ARG A 55 -4.73 -19.00 0.99
CA ARG A 55 -5.52 -19.22 -0.22
C ARG A 55 -6.74 -18.28 -0.22
N VAL A 56 -7.31 -18.05 -1.40
CA VAL A 56 -8.53 -17.23 -1.54
C VAL A 56 -9.69 -17.78 -0.71
N CYS A 57 -9.91 -19.10 -0.70
CA CYS A 57 -10.97 -19.70 0.10
C CYS A 57 -10.79 -19.51 1.62
N GLU A 58 -9.55 -19.52 2.11
CA GLU A 58 -9.25 -19.25 3.52
C GLU A 58 -9.55 -17.79 3.86
N MET A 59 -9.24 -16.86 2.96
CA MET A 59 -9.57 -15.45 3.12
C MET A 59 -11.09 -15.19 3.05
N VAL A 60 -11.83 -15.91 2.19
CA VAL A 60 -13.30 -15.85 2.15
C VAL A 60 -13.87 -16.21 3.51
N TYR A 61 -13.41 -17.33 4.09
CA TYR A 61 -13.85 -17.78 5.40
C TYR A 61 -13.48 -16.79 6.51
N ALA A 62 -12.23 -16.29 6.51
CA ALA A 62 -11.74 -15.41 7.58
C ALA A 62 -12.32 -14.00 7.53
N LEU A 63 -12.62 -13.46 6.35
CA LEU A 63 -13.06 -12.07 6.16
C LEU A 63 -14.57 -11.93 5.90
N GLY A 64 -15.28 -13.03 5.64
CA GLY A 64 -16.70 -13.00 5.28
C GLY A 64 -16.99 -12.29 3.95
N MET A 65 -15.98 -12.21 3.07
CA MET A 65 -16.08 -11.53 1.78
C MET A 65 -16.25 -12.54 0.65
N SER A 66 -16.95 -12.15 -0.43
CA SER A 66 -17.08 -13.01 -1.60
C SER A 66 -15.72 -13.26 -2.27
N GLN A 67 -15.59 -14.42 -2.92
CA GLN A 67 -14.39 -14.78 -3.66
C GLN A 67 -14.05 -13.75 -4.76
N SER A 68 -15.07 -13.17 -5.41
CA SER A 68 -14.89 -12.13 -6.44
C SER A 68 -14.33 -10.83 -5.84
N ALA A 69 -14.83 -10.40 -4.68
CA ALA A 69 -14.34 -9.21 -3.98
C ALA A 69 -12.87 -9.38 -3.53
N ILE A 70 -12.51 -10.57 -3.04
CA ILE A 70 -11.13 -10.89 -2.66
C ILE A 70 -10.22 -10.91 -3.89
N SER A 71 -10.62 -11.61 -4.96
CA SER A 71 -9.82 -11.71 -6.19
C SER A 71 -9.60 -10.33 -6.83
N HIS A 72 -10.61 -9.47 -6.84
CA HIS A 72 -10.47 -8.09 -7.32
C HIS A 72 -9.49 -7.31 -6.45
N SER A 73 -9.63 -7.40 -5.12
CA SER A 73 -8.74 -6.73 -4.17
C SER A 73 -7.28 -7.16 -4.35
N LEU A 74 -7.02 -8.46 -4.52
CA LEU A 74 -5.67 -9.00 -4.75
C LEU A 74 -5.06 -8.47 -6.06
N ARG A 75 -5.84 -8.36 -7.15
CA ARG A 75 -5.33 -7.77 -8.41
C ARG A 75 -4.90 -6.30 -8.23
N VAL A 76 -5.67 -5.53 -7.47
CA VAL A 76 -5.32 -4.12 -7.18
C VAL A 76 -4.10 -4.05 -6.26
N LEU A 77 -3.98 -4.98 -5.31
CA LEU A 77 -2.85 -5.07 -4.40
C LEU A 77 -1.58 -5.66 -5.05
N ASN A 78 -1.62 -6.17 -6.29
CA ASN A 78 -0.42 -6.68 -6.97
C ASN A 78 0.70 -5.63 -7.11
N TYR A 79 0.37 -4.33 -7.08
CA TYR A 79 1.40 -3.26 -7.05
C TYR A 79 2.21 -3.22 -5.75
N LEU A 80 1.76 -3.93 -4.71
CA LEU A 80 2.47 -4.12 -3.45
C LEU A 80 3.24 -5.45 -3.46
N ASP A 81 3.74 -5.88 -4.61
CA ASP A 81 4.50 -7.12 -4.78
C ASP A 81 3.92 -8.29 -3.96
N LEU A 82 2.65 -8.61 -4.19
CA LEU A 82 2.07 -9.81 -3.58
C LEU A 82 2.62 -11.03 -4.32
N ASP A 83 3.50 -11.80 -3.67
CA ASP A 83 4.02 -13.04 -4.25
C ASP A 83 2.93 -14.12 -4.27
N ARG A 84 2.87 -14.82 -5.40
CA ARG A 84 1.92 -15.89 -5.67
C ARG A 84 2.69 -17.19 -5.81
N MET A 85 2.80 -17.94 -4.72
CA MET A 85 3.39 -19.28 -4.78
C MET A 85 2.35 -20.32 -5.19
N ASP A 86 2.65 -21.09 -6.23
CA ASP A 86 1.94 -22.33 -6.52
C ASP A 86 2.58 -23.49 -5.74
N LYS A 87 2.08 -23.75 -4.52
CA LYS A 87 2.49 -24.93 -3.75
C LYS A 87 1.62 -26.11 -4.18
N ARG A 88 2.11 -26.90 -5.14
CA ARG A 88 1.50 -28.18 -5.58
C ARG A 88 0.10 -28.02 -6.22
N GLY A 89 -0.04 -27.12 -7.18
CA GLY A 89 -1.29 -26.87 -7.93
C GLY A 89 -2.31 -26.01 -7.17
N LYS A 90 -1.88 -25.36 -6.08
CA LYS A 90 -2.72 -24.47 -5.25
C LYS A 90 -2.05 -23.12 -5.11
N THR A 91 -2.76 -22.10 -5.57
CA THR A 91 -2.36 -20.70 -5.42
C THR A 91 -2.45 -20.25 -3.97
N ILE A 92 -1.32 -19.82 -3.41
CA ILE A 92 -1.21 -19.17 -2.09
C ILE A 92 -0.68 -17.76 -2.31
N TYR A 93 -1.27 -16.80 -1.58
CA TYR A 93 -0.86 -15.39 -1.60
C TYR A 93 -0.05 -15.07 -0.35
N SER A 94 1.01 -14.29 -0.53
CA SER A 94 1.86 -13.72 0.53
C SER A 94 2.25 -12.29 0.18
N ILE A 95 2.67 -11.52 1.17
CA ILE A 95 3.35 -10.24 0.95
C ILE A 95 4.82 -10.57 0.63
N ALA A 96 5.35 -10.16 -0.54
CA ALA A 96 6.73 -10.47 -0.91
C ALA A 96 7.75 -9.63 -0.15
N ASP A 97 7.35 -8.42 0.28
CA ASP A 97 8.25 -7.44 0.85
C ASP A 97 7.73 -6.90 2.20
N GLU A 98 8.51 -7.08 3.25
CA GLU A 98 8.26 -6.47 4.57
C GLU A 98 8.32 -4.94 4.49
N HIS A 99 8.91 -4.36 3.43
CA HIS A 99 9.04 -2.91 3.25
C HIS A 99 7.71 -2.17 3.03
N ILE A 100 6.62 -2.84 2.62
CA ILE A 100 5.29 -2.21 2.50
C ILE A 100 4.74 -1.74 3.85
N LEU A 101 5.25 -2.30 4.96
CA LEU A 101 4.91 -1.88 6.32
C LEU A 101 5.90 -0.85 6.90
N THR A 102 7.06 -0.64 6.28
CA THR A 102 8.12 0.24 6.82
C THR A 102 7.78 1.73 6.70
N TYR A 103 6.83 2.13 5.85
CA TYR A 103 6.32 3.52 5.80
C TYR A 103 5.40 3.89 6.99
N SER A 104 5.22 2.98 7.96
CA SER A 104 4.40 3.20 9.16
C SER A 104 5.20 3.73 10.37
N ASN A 105 6.52 3.80 10.28
CA ASN A 105 7.35 4.33 11.36
C ASN A 105 7.59 5.82 11.11
N GLY A 106 6.89 6.65 11.88
CA GLY A 106 7.26 8.03 12.12
C GLY A 106 8.51 8.15 12.97
#